data_AF-A0ABD5CTF1-F1
#
_entry.id   AF-A0ABD5CTF1-F1
#
_cell.length_a   1.000
_cell.length_b   1.000
_cell.length_c   1.000
_cell.angle_alpha   90.00
_cell.angle_beta   90.00
_cell.angle_gamma   90.00
#
_symmetry.space_group_name_H-M   'P 1'
#
loop_
_entity.id
_entity.type
_entity.pdbx_description
1 polymer ?
#
loop_
_entity_poly.entity_id
_entity_poly.type
_entity_poly.pdbx_seq_one_letter_code
_entity_poly.pdbx_strand_id
1 'polypeptide(L)' 'MKHKGIWLINGLLALFAVPIAVMILIRRVDGSGYVETDRSRLAALAVLGAAVLIVILCELIYLLMAHAVKKADEN' A
#
# COMPACT_ATOMS: atom_id res chain seq x y z
N MET A 1 -15.31 12.64 -10.49
CA MET A 1 -13.86 12.49 -10.22
C MET A 1 -13.25 11.65 -11.32
N LYS A 2 -12.27 12.18 -12.06
CA LYS A 2 -11.75 11.62 -13.33
C LYS A 2 -11.06 10.24 -13.19
N HIS A 3 -10.76 9.81 -11.96
CA HIS A 3 -10.14 8.52 -11.64
C HIS A 3 -10.85 7.79 -10.48
N LYS A 4 -12.16 7.51 -10.61
CA LYS A 4 -12.93 6.82 -9.55
C LYS A 4 -12.32 5.45 -9.15
N GLY A 5 -11.74 4.73 -10.10
CA GLY A 5 -11.11 3.42 -9.85
C GLY A 5 -9.88 3.50 -8.94
N ILE A 6 -9.01 4.48 -9.13
CA ILE A 6 -7.82 4.69 -8.28
C ILE A 6 -8.22 5.02 -6.84
N TRP A 7 -9.26 5.83 -6.67
CA TRP A 7 -9.79 6.13 -5.33
C TRP A 7 -10.37 4.90 -4.63
N LEU A 8 -11.04 4.02 -5.37
CA LEU A 8 -11.53 2.75 -4.83
C LEU A 8 -10.39 1.82 -4.41
N ILE A 9 -9.36 1.69 -5.26
CA ILE A 9 -8.18 0.85 -4.97
C ILE A 9 -7.45 1.37 -3.73
N ASN A 10 -7.23 2.69 -3.64
CA ASN A 10 -6.63 3.30 -2.45
C ASN A 10 -7.49 3.10 -1.19
N GLY A 11 -8.81 3.21 -1.33
CA GLY A 11 -9.73 2.93 -0.23
C GLY A 11 -9.63 1.49 0.26
N LEU A 12 -9.60 0.51 -0.64
CA LEU A 12 -9.42 -0.90 -0.31
C LEU A 12 -8.04 -1.18 0.28
N LEU A 13 -6.98 -0.61 -0.30
CA LEU A 13 -5.61 -0.74 0.19
C LEU A 13 -5.51 -0.24 1.63
N ALA A 14 -6.07 0.95 1.93
CA ALA A 14 -6.12 1.49 3.28
C ALA A 14 -6.96 0.63 4.22
N LEU A 15 -8.12 0.14 3.75
CA LEU A 15 -9.03 -0.71 4.52
C LEU A 15 -8.34 -2.00 5.01
N PHE A 16 -7.42 -2.58 4.23
CA PHE A 16 -6.68 -3.77 4.64
C PHE A 16 -5.34 -3.44 5.33
N ALA A 17 -4.57 -2.49 4.80
CA ALA A 17 -3.24 -2.19 5.32
C ALA A 17 -3.28 -1.62 6.75
N VAL A 18 -4.27 -0.76 7.06
CA VAL A 18 -4.35 -0.13 8.39
C VAL A 18 -4.65 -1.16 9.49
N PRO A 19 -5.68 -2.02 9.40
CA PRO A 19 -5.91 -3.06 10.40
C PRO A 19 -4.74 -4.03 10.53
N ILE A 20 -4.08 -4.40 9.43
CA ILE A 20 -2.90 -5.27 9.46
C ILE A 20 -1.76 -4.59 10.23
N ALA A 21 -1.48 -3.31 9.96
CA ALA A 21 -0.46 -2.56 10.69
C ALA A 21 -0.76 -2.50 12.19
N VAL A 22 -2.01 -2.23 12.57
CA VAL A 22 -2.44 -2.24 13.98
C VAL A 22 -2.26 -3.62 14.59
N MET A 23 -2.64 -4.69 13.88
CA MET A 23 -2.48 -6.06 14.34
C MET A 23 -1.00 -6.41 14.60
N ILE A 24 -0.10 -5.98 13.72
CA ILE A 24 1.36 -6.16 13.90
C ILE A 24 1.84 -5.47 15.18
N LEU A 25 1.33 -4.27 15.47
CA LEU A 25 1.73 -3.51 16.66
C LEU A 25 1.23 -4.12 17.96
N ILE A 26 0.04 -4.75 17.99
CA ILE A 26 -0.55 -5.27 19.23
C ILE A 26 -0.31 -6.76 19.48
N ARG A 27 -0.04 -7.56 18.44
CA ARG A 27 0.09 -9.03 18.59
C ARG A 27 1.31 -9.39 19.44
N ARG A 28 1.20 -10.35 20.36
CA ARG A 28 2.36 -10.80 21.18
C ARG A 28 3.19 -11.88 20.50
N VAL A 29 2.56 -12.68 19.65
CA VAL A 29 3.14 -13.84 18.99
C VAL A 29 2.83 -13.73 17.50
N ASP A 30 3.77 -14.16 16.67
CA ASP A 30 3.57 -14.23 15.23
C ASP A 30 2.83 -15.50 14.79
N GLY A 31 2.67 -15.69 13.49
CA GLY A 31 1.99 -16.88 12.94
C GLY A 31 2.76 -18.19 13.10
N SER A 32 4.03 -18.14 13.53
CA SER A 32 4.90 -19.30 13.75
C SER A 32 5.02 -19.70 15.23
N GLY A 33 4.46 -18.90 16.15
CA GLY A 33 4.65 -19.08 17.58
C GLY A 33 5.83 -18.30 18.17
N TYR A 34 6.51 -17.48 17.37
CA TYR A 34 7.63 -16.65 17.81
C TYR A 34 7.12 -15.39 18.54
N VAL A 35 7.72 -15.09 19.69
CA VAL A 35 7.38 -13.90 20.49
C VAL A 35 7.90 -12.65 19.79
N GLU A 36 7.00 -11.73 19.50
CA GLU A 36 7.31 -10.51 18.74
C GLU A 36 8.11 -9.49 19.58
N THR A 37 9.34 -9.25 19.13
CA THR A 37 10.23 -8.17 19.61
C THR A 37 9.96 -6.87 18.85
N ASP A 38 10.41 -5.73 19.38
CA ASP A 38 10.28 -4.44 18.69
C ASP A 38 10.94 -4.45 17.30
N ARG A 39 12.06 -5.18 17.14
CA ARG A 39 12.75 -5.33 15.85
C ARG A 39 11.94 -6.15 14.85
N SER A 40 11.34 -7.26 15.29
CA SER A 40 10.55 -8.12 14.40
C SER A 40 9.22 -7.44 14.00
N ARG A 41 8.61 -6.66 14.91
CA ARG A 41 7.46 -5.79 14.58
C ARG A 41 7.83 -4.75 13.53
N LEU A 42 8.97 -4.07 13.70
CA LEU A 42 9.42 -3.06 12.74
C LEU A 42 9.71 -3.67 11.37
N ALA A 43 10.31 -4.87 11.33
CA ALA A 43 10.53 -5.60 10.08
C ALA A 43 9.20 -5.96 9.40
N ALA A 44 8.20 -6.44 10.15
CA ALA A 44 6.87 -6.74 9.61
C ALA A 44 6.17 -5.49 9.08
N LEU A 45 6.25 -4.36 9.79
CA LEU A 45 5.74 -3.07 9.31
C LEU A 45 6.47 -2.58 8.06
N ALA A 46 7.78 -2.79 7.97
CA ALA A 46 8.56 -2.42 6.80
C ALA A 46 8.14 -3.21 5.56
N VAL A 47 7.87 -4.52 5.70
CA VAL A 47 7.35 -5.34 4.60
C VAL A 47 5.97 -4.86 4.16
N LEU A 48 5.07 -4.58 5.11
CA LEU A 48 3.74 -4.03 4.79
C LEU A 48 3.86 -2.67 4.07
N GLY A 49 4.74 -1.79 4.56
CA GLY A 49 5.01 -0.49 3.95
C GLY A 49 5.58 -0.60 2.55
N ALA A 50 6.51 -1.53 2.31
CA ALA A 50 7.07 -1.80 0.99
C ALA A 50 6.00 -2.28 0.01
N ALA A 51 5.09 -3.18 0.44
CA ALA A 51 3.98 -3.62 -0.39
C ALA A 51 3.04 -2.46 -0.78
N VAL A 52 2.70 -1.58 0.17
CA VAL A 52 1.91 -0.37 -0.10
C VAL A 52 2.62 0.57 -1.07
N LEU A 53 3.94 0.78 -0.89
CA LEU A 53 4.74 1.61 -1.80
C LEU A 53 4.76 1.08 -3.22
N ILE A 54 4.84 -0.23 -3.43
CA ILE A 54 4.77 -0.83 -4.77
C ILE A 54 3.45 -0.48 -5.46
N VAL A 55 2.32 -0.57 -4.74
CA VAL A 55 1.01 -0.20 -5.30
C VAL A 55 0.97 1.27 -5.68
N ILE A 56 1.45 2.16 -4.81
CA ILE A 56 1.51 3.60 -5.07
C ILE A 56 2.38 3.90 -6.31
N LEU A 57 3.52 3.22 -6.47
CA LEU A 57 4.39 3.37 -7.64
C LEU A 57 3.67 2.94 -8.93
N CYS A 58 2.95 1.82 -8.91
CA CYS A 58 2.15 1.38 -10.05
C CYS A 58 1.06 2.40 -10.42
N GLU A 59 0.36 2.94 -9.42
CA GLU A 59 -0.66 3.98 -9.64
C GLU A 59 -0.05 5.27 -10.22
N LEU A 60 1.12 5.68 -9.71
CA LEU A 60 1.85 6.85 -10.21
C LEU A 60 2.24 6.67 -11.68
N ILE A 61 2.81 5.50 -12.03
CA ILE A 61 3.18 5.18 -13.41
C ILE A 61 1.94 5.21 -14.32
N TYR A 62 0.83 4.63 -13.89
CA TYR A 62 -0.44 4.67 -14.63
C TYR A 62 -0.93 6.11 -14.88
N LEU A 63 -0.90 6.96 -13.85
CA LEU A 63 -1.31 8.36 -13.95
C LEU A 63 -0.40 9.16 -14.88
N LEU A 64 0.91 8.94 -14.82
CA LEU A 64 1.87 9.58 -15.72
C LEU A 64 1.62 9.19 -17.18
N MET A 65 1.38 7.91 -17.47
CA MET A 65 1.03 7.46 -18.82
C MET A 65 -0.30 8.06 -19.30
N ALA A 66 -1.34 8.03 -18.46
CA ALA A 66 -2.64 8.61 -18.81
C ALA A 66 -2.55 10.11 -19.12
N HIS A 67 -1.70 10.84 -18.39
CA HIS A 67 -1.44 12.25 -18.65
C HIS A 67 -0.64 12.47 -19.94
N ALA A 68 0.39 11.65 -20.19
CA ALA A 68 1.20 11.73 -21.40
C ALA A 68 0.40 11.47 -22.68
N VAL A 69 -0.48 10.46 -22.68
CA VAL A 69 -1.37 10.14 -23.80
C VAL A 69 -2.31 11.31 -24.08
N LYS A 70 -2.97 11.86 -23.05
CA LYS A 70 -3.87 13.00 -23.20
C LYS A 70 -3.17 14.23 -23.82
N LYS A 71 -1.90 14.46 -23.48
CA LYS A 71 -1.11 15.56 -24.03
C LYS A 71 -0.76 15.35 -25.52
N ALA A 72 -0.60 14.11 -25.95
CA ALA A 72 -0.33 13.77 -27.36
C ALA A 72 -1.58 13.96 -28.25
N ASP A 73 -2.78 13.68 -27.74
CA ASP A 73 -4.04 13.90 -28.47
C ASP A 73 -4.42 15.39 -28.62
N GLU A 74 -3.87 16.28 -27.79
CA GLU A 74 -4.15 17.72 -27.81
C GLU A 74 -3.25 18.52 -28.78
N ASN A 75 -2.28 17.86 -29.42
CA ASN A 75 -1.23 18.47 -30.24
C ASN A 75 -1.30 17.99 -31.69
#